data_AF-A0A7V6RLB5-F1
#
_entry.id   AF-A0A7V6RLB5-F1
#
_cell.length_a   1.000
_cell.length_b   1.000
_cell.length_c   1.000
_cell.angle_alpha   90.00
_cell.angle_beta   90.00
_cell.angle_gamma   90.00
#
_symmetry.space_group_name_H-M   'P 1'
#
loop_
_entity.id
_entity.type
_entity.pdbx_description
1 polymer ?
#
loop_
_entity_poly.entity_id
_entity_poly.type
_entity_poly.pdbx_seq_one_letter_code
_entity_poly.pdbx_strand_id
1 'polypeptide(L)'
;ADTLEAAEASLLTGTLPAFHRYMTVKDQVEVESIFELMKENGKSTLMIDGSGGKLQGFAHGEKEYVKMDSQAKSGEILDVAYKHFNTRHPYFTYIYVNECTQALLKLDQKAYYQSIRNFDIQLGTLLKRLREEGDYDESMIIVTSARSSSSSNMVPLIIRGPQCKKNITIDGALVVDVFATICHAAGLEQPMTVQGIPLYSIMQATDEERYANLQEWNKSLLQDRVHNWNQQYQLQDDLQKTIHEMNAIKEEKQNIFKFAGEREKLISGLKTKRSIERCIWIGIILLMLLGYIVEYLWLRKKFLLFK
;
A
#
# COMPACT_ATOMS: atom_id res chain seq x y z
N ALA A 1 2.28 -1.70 -3.62
CA ALA A 1 2.95 -1.11 -2.44
C ALA A 1 3.19 0.37 -2.70
N ASP A 2 2.89 1.23 -1.73
CA ASP A 2 2.93 2.70 -1.91
C ASP A 2 4.35 3.29 -1.84
N THR A 3 5.28 2.59 -1.20
CA THR A 3 6.71 2.96 -1.12
C THR A 3 7.59 1.94 -1.86
N LEU A 4 8.81 2.35 -2.20
CA LEU A 4 9.82 1.47 -2.81
C LEU A 4 10.23 0.39 -1.79
N GLU A 5 10.43 0.81 -0.56
CA GLU A 5 10.87 -0.01 0.57
C GLU A 5 9.88 -1.14 0.84
N ALA A 6 8.58 -0.84 0.84
CA ALA A 6 7.54 -1.86 0.99
C ALA A 6 7.48 -2.81 -0.21
N ALA A 7 7.72 -2.30 -1.43
CA ALA A 7 7.74 -3.15 -2.62
C ALA A 7 8.91 -4.15 -2.58
N GLU A 8 10.11 -3.67 -2.23
CA GLU A 8 11.29 -4.53 -2.07
C GLU A 8 11.10 -5.53 -0.93
N ALA A 9 10.49 -5.12 0.18
CA ALA A 9 10.12 -6.04 1.24
C ALA A 9 9.17 -7.15 0.75
N SER A 10 8.18 -6.81 -0.08
CA SER A 10 7.27 -7.82 -0.66
C SER A 10 8.02 -8.81 -1.56
N LEU A 11 8.98 -8.34 -2.37
CA LEU A 11 9.83 -9.19 -3.20
C LEU A 11 10.73 -10.10 -2.36
N LEU A 12 11.31 -9.58 -1.29
CA LEU A 12 12.29 -10.29 -0.43
C LEU A 12 11.67 -11.19 0.63
N THR A 13 10.37 -11.06 0.91
CA THR A 13 9.65 -11.87 1.91
C THR A 13 8.56 -12.74 1.28
N GLY A 14 8.16 -12.49 0.03
CA GLY A 14 7.05 -13.20 -0.60
C GLY A 14 5.68 -12.92 0.02
N THR A 15 5.54 -11.78 0.72
CA THR A 15 4.30 -11.38 1.40
C THR A 15 3.87 -9.98 0.99
N LEU A 16 2.59 -9.65 1.15
CA LEU A 16 2.09 -8.29 0.90
C LEU A 16 2.39 -7.34 2.07
N PRO A 17 2.38 -6.01 1.86
CA PRO A 17 2.70 -5.04 2.91
C PRO A 17 1.85 -5.10 4.18
N ALA A 18 0.62 -5.61 4.08
CA ALA A 18 -0.24 -5.84 5.24
C ALA A 18 0.34 -6.87 6.23
N PHE A 19 1.19 -7.79 5.76
CA PHE A 19 1.75 -8.88 6.55
C PHE A 19 3.17 -8.57 7.01
N HIS A 20 4.07 -8.12 6.12
CA HIS A 20 5.45 -7.82 6.53
C HIS A 20 5.61 -6.54 7.33
N ARG A 21 4.62 -5.63 7.30
CA ARG A 21 4.56 -4.32 7.99
C ARG A 21 5.73 -3.35 7.76
N TYR A 22 6.71 -3.73 6.95
CA TYR A 22 7.79 -2.86 6.50
C TYR A 22 7.31 -1.84 5.46
N MET A 23 7.03 -0.60 5.89
CA MET A 23 6.56 0.48 5.02
C MET A 23 7.67 1.50 4.71
N THR A 24 8.62 1.66 5.64
CA THR A 24 9.72 2.62 5.60
C THR A 24 11.02 2.00 6.13
N VAL A 25 12.17 2.64 5.86
CA VAL A 25 13.51 2.18 6.30
C VAL A 25 13.65 2.10 7.84
N LYS A 26 12.75 2.72 8.60
CA LYS A 26 12.78 2.72 10.07
C LYS A 26 12.02 1.54 10.68
N ASP A 27 11.18 0.89 9.88
CA ASP A 27 10.38 -0.22 10.35
C ASP A 27 11.25 -1.47 10.45
N GLN A 28 10.88 -2.42 11.31
CA GLN A 28 11.50 -3.74 11.32
C GLN A 28 10.62 -4.69 10.51
N VAL A 29 11.25 -5.59 9.77
CA VAL A 29 10.53 -6.62 9.02
C VAL A 29 10.01 -7.63 10.04
N GLU A 30 8.70 -7.80 10.13
CA GLU A 30 8.07 -8.72 11.10
C GLU A 30 8.02 -10.18 10.62
N VAL A 31 8.46 -10.43 9.38
CA VAL A 31 8.43 -11.75 8.74
C VAL A 31 9.81 -12.13 8.22
N GLU A 32 10.06 -13.43 8.14
CA GLU A 32 11.31 -13.98 7.62
C GLU A 32 11.57 -13.50 6.18
N SER A 33 12.79 -13.04 5.95
CA SER A 33 13.27 -12.66 4.60
C SER A 33 14.01 -13.81 3.93
N ILE A 34 14.20 -13.73 2.61
CA ILE A 34 14.93 -14.77 1.87
C ILE A 34 16.37 -14.91 2.36
N PHE A 35 16.98 -13.81 2.83
CA PHE A 35 18.33 -13.82 3.39
C PHE A 35 18.41 -14.60 4.70
N GLU A 36 17.39 -14.43 5.56
CA GLU A 36 17.26 -15.15 6.82
C GLU A 36 17.07 -16.63 6.56
N LEU A 37 16.11 -16.98 5.70
CA LEU A 37 15.81 -18.37 5.32
C LEU A 37 17.03 -19.08 4.72
N MET A 38 17.77 -18.41 3.82
CA MET A 38 19.00 -18.97 3.24
C MET A 38 20.07 -19.22 4.30
N LYS A 39 20.26 -18.27 5.23
CA LYS A 39 21.26 -18.37 6.29
C LYS A 39 20.94 -19.48 7.29
N GLU A 40 19.67 -19.61 7.69
CA GLU A 40 19.20 -20.70 8.56
C GLU A 40 19.44 -22.08 7.94
N ASN A 41 19.34 -22.17 6.62
CA ASN A 41 19.65 -23.38 5.85
C ASN A 41 21.13 -23.51 5.46
N GLY A 42 22.02 -22.72 6.06
CA GLY A 42 23.47 -22.80 5.87
C GLY A 42 23.97 -22.34 4.49
N LYS A 43 23.15 -21.61 3.72
CA LYS A 43 23.50 -21.09 2.40
C LYS A 43 24.07 -19.68 2.52
N SER A 44 25.16 -19.41 1.81
CA SER A 44 25.83 -18.10 1.80
C SER A 44 25.05 -17.07 0.97
N THR A 45 24.99 -15.84 1.46
CA THR A 45 24.24 -14.75 0.82
C THR A 45 25.11 -13.51 0.57
N LEU A 46 24.71 -12.71 -0.41
CA LEU A 46 25.33 -11.42 -0.74
C LEU A 46 24.26 -10.43 -1.20
N MET A 47 24.23 -9.25 -0.57
CA MET A 47 23.40 -8.12 -0.97
C MET A 47 24.28 -6.96 -1.44
N ILE A 48 24.03 -6.49 -2.67
CA ILE A 48 24.63 -5.30 -3.23
C ILE A 48 23.55 -4.21 -3.32
N ASP A 49 23.66 -3.19 -2.48
CA ASP A 49 22.62 -2.18 -2.29
C ASP A 49 22.97 -0.84 -2.99
N GLY A 50 22.44 -0.66 -4.20
CA GLY A 50 22.49 0.60 -4.96
C GLY A 50 21.53 1.70 -4.47
N SER A 51 20.74 1.47 -3.42
CA SER A 51 19.73 2.42 -2.95
C SER A 51 20.29 3.52 -2.04
N GLY A 52 21.55 3.39 -1.62
CA GLY A 52 22.17 4.27 -0.64
C GLY A 52 21.95 3.86 0.82
N GLY A 53 21.57 2.61 1.10
CA GLY A 53 21.42 2.09 2.46
C GLY A 53 19.99 1.71 2.86
N LYS A 54 19.01 1.81 1.97
CA LYS A 54 17.60 1.58 2.32
C LYS A 54 17.28 0.11 2.56
N LEU A 55 18.13 -0.79 2.08
CA LEU A 55 17.97 -2.24 2.23
C LEU A 55 18.81 -2.80 3.38
N GLN A 56 19.49 -1.94 4.15
CA GLN A 56 20.31 -2.38 5.29
C GLN A 56 19.50 -3.17 6.33
N GLY A 57 18.20 -2.92 6.47
CA GLY A 57 17.32 -3.66 7.38
C GLY A 57 17.20 -5.16 7.08
N PHE A 58 17.53 -5.59 5.86
CA PHE A 58 17.54 -7.02 5.47
C PHE A 58 18.92 -7.67 5.62
N ALA A 59 19.96 -6.89 5.91
CA ALA A 59 21.33 -7.39 6.03
C ALA A 59 21.61 -7.98 7.41
N HIS A 60 22.22 -9.18 7.44
CA HIS A 60 22.50 -9.91 8.69
C HIS A 60 23.98 -9.81 9.13
N GLY A 61 24.83 -9.13 8.36
CA GLY A 61 26.24 -8.91 8.70
C GLY A 61 26.97 -8.02 7.70
N GLU A 62 28.01 -7.32 8.17
CA GLU A 62 28.82 -6.39 7.34
C GLU A 62 29.54 -7.06 6.19
N LYS A 63 29.83 -8.36 6.31
CA LYS A 63 30.43 -9.12 5.21
C LYS A 63 29.41 -9.41 4.11
N GLU A 64 28.16 -9.64 4.43
CA GLU A 64 27.12 -10.09 3.48
C GLU A 64 26.44 -8.91 2.76
N TYR A 65 26.77 -7.68 3.16
CA TYR A 65 26.13 -6.46 2.68
C TYR A 65 27.14 -5.45 2.16
N VAL A 66 26.93 -4.97 0.93
CA VAL A 66 27.75 -3.94 0.31
C VAL A 66 26.88 -2.73 0.00
N LYS A 67 27.12 -1.64 0.74
CA LYS A 67 26.46 -0.37 0.51
C LYS A 67 27.14 0.40 -0.62
N MET A 68 26.37 0.77 -1.64
CA MET A 68 26.81 1.67 -2.71
C MET A 68 26.18 3.06 -2.53
N ASP A 69 26.75 4.07 -3.18
CA ASP A 69 26.11 5.38 -3.26
C ASP A 69 24.77 5.23 -4.00
N SER A 70 23.75 5.94 -3.52
CA SER A 70 22.49 6.07 -4.23
C SER A 70 22.67 6.50 -5.69
N GLN A 71 23.64 7.37 -6.00
CA GLN A 71 23.92 7.90 -7.35
C GLN A 71 24.87 7.01 -8.17
N ALA A 72 25.27 5.85 -7.64
CA ALA A 72 26.16 4.94 -8.35
C ALA A 72 25.53 4.48 -9.67
N LYS A 73 26.35 4.39 -10.71
CA LYS A 73 25.89 3.93 -12.03
C LYS A 73 25.71 2.42 -12.03
N SER A 74 24.80 1.93 -12.87
CA SER A 74 24.56 0.49 -13.07
C SER A 74 25.84 -0.31 -13.32
N GLY A 75 26.77 0.22 -14.13
CA GLY A 75 28.05 -0.43 -14.39
C GLY A 75 28.92 -0.60 -13.14
N GLU A 76 29.00 0.43 -12.29
CA GLU A 76 29.77 0.37 -11.04
C GLU A 76 29.16 -0.64 -10.06
N ILE A 77 27.83 -0.66 -9.94
CA ILE A 77 27.10 -1.59 -9.07
C ILE A 77 27.33 -3.04 -9.53
N LEU A 78 27.17 -3.31 -10.83
CA LEU A 78 27.33 -4.66 -11.39
C LEU A 78 28.80 -5.12 -11.38
N ASP A 79 29.75 -4.22 -11.55
CA ASP A 79 31.18 -4.53 -11.42
C ASP A 79 31.56 -4.91 -9.98
N VAL A 80 31.04 -4.16 -8.99
CA VAL A 80 31.23 -4.49 -7.57
C VAL A 80 30.55 -5.81 -7.25
N ALA A 81 29.32 -6.03 -7.73
CA ALA A 81 28.62 -7.29 -7.55
C ALA A 81 29.44 -8.48 -8.06
N TYR A 82 29.98 -8.40 -9.28
CA TYR A 82 30.82 -9.45 -9.85
C TYR A 82 32.08 -9.70 -9.02
N LYS A 83 32.79 -8.64 -8.59
CA LYS A 83 34.02 -8.79 -7.78
C LYS A 83 33.76 -9.54 -6.47
N HIS A 84 32.68 -9.18 -5.78
CA HIS A 84 32.31 -9.85 -4.52
C HIS A 84 31.81 -11.27 -4.74
N PHE A 85 31.02 -11.48 -5.80
CA PHE A 85 30.56 -12.81 -6.21
C PHE A 85 31.74 -13.74 -6.51
N ASN A 86 32.66 -13.33 -7.37
CA ASN A 86 33.82 -14.13 -7.76
C ASN A 86 34.80 -14.40 -6.62
N THR A 87 34.81 -13.56 -5.58
CA THR A 87 35.70 -13.78 -4.42
C THR A 87 35.12 -14.78 -3.43
N ARG A 88 33.79 -14.88 -3.34
CA ARG A 88 33.11 -15.60 -2.24
C ARG A 88 32.21 -16.74 -2.68
N HIS A 89 31.84 -16.78 -3.96
CA HIS A 89 30.85 -17.69 -4.54
C HIS A 89 29.62 -17.89 -3.64
N PRO A 90 28.88 -16.80 -3.31
CA PRO A 90 27.67 -16.90 -2.51
C PRO A 90 26.59 -17.68 -3.26
N TYR A 91 25.81 -18.49 -2.53
CA TYR A 91 24.69 -19.24 -3.11
C TYR A 91 23.57 -18.32 -3.62
N PHE A 92 23.28 -17.24 -2.88
CA PHE A 92 22.26 -16.26 -3.26
C PHE A 92 22.86 -14.85 -3.33
N THR A 93 22.73 -14.19 -4.48
CA THR A 93 23.16 -12.79 -4.67
C THR A 93 21.99 -11.94 -5.11
N TYR A 94 21.74 -10.85 -4.38
CA TYR A 94 20.74 -9.86 -4.72
C TYR A 94 21.42 -8.54 -5.06
N ILE A 95 21.07 -7.96 -6.21
CA ILE A 95 21.68 -6.74 -6.73
C ILE A 95 20.57 -5.71 -6.96
N TYR A 96 20.61 -4.62 -6.21
CA TYR A 96 19.68 -3.51 -6.38
C TYR A 96 20.33 -2.39 -7.21
N VAL A 97 19.68 -1.98 -8.30
CA VAL A 97 20.15 -0.90 -9.18
C VAL A 97 19.15 0.26 -9.17
N ASN A 98 19.60 1.45 -8.77
CA ASN A 98 18.74 2.62 -8.59
C ASN A 98 18.75 3.62 -9.76
N GLU A 99 19.69 3.48 -10.71
CA GLU A 99 19.95 4.49 -11.76
C GLU A 99 18.68 4.83 -12.58
N CYS A 100 17.90 3.82 -12.98
CA CYS A 100 16.67 4.01 -13.76
C CYS A 100 15.61 4.80 -12.99
N THR A 101 15.45 4.52 -11.69
CA THR A 101 14.53 5.24 -10.81
C THR A 101 14.92 6.71 -10.69
N GLN A 102 16.21 7.00 -10.56
CA GLN A 102 16.70 8.38 -10.48
C GLN A 102 16.53 9.13 -11.80
N ALA A 103 16.81 8.49 -12.92
CA ALA A 103 16.60 9.08 -14.24
C ALA A 103 15.10 9.41 -14.46
N LEU A 104 14.21 8.52 -14.01
CA LEU A 104 12.77 8.75 -14.05
C LEU A 104 12.35 9.96 -13.20
N LEU A 105 12.86 10.09 -11.98
CA LEU A 105 12.53 11.19 -11.06
C LEU A 105 12.98 12.56 -11.59
N LYS A 106 13.99 12.61 -12.47
CA LYS A 106 14.44 13.83 -13.15
C LYS A 106 13.48 14.28 -14.26
N LEU A 107 12.42 13.52 -14.56
CA LEU A 107 11.41 13.80 -15.59
C LEU A 107 12.00 13.96 -17.01
N ASP A 108 13.19 13.43 -17.26
CA ASP A 108 13.83 13.42 -18.57
C ASP A 108 13.70 12.04 -19.21
N GLN A 109 12.80 11.92 -20.19
CA GLN A 109 12.57 10.68 -20.92
C GLN A 109 13.82 10.20 -21.66
N LYS A 110 14.64 11.09 -22.22
CA LYS A 110 15.85 10.70 -22.95
C LYS A 110 16.88 10.12 -21.98
N ALA A 111 17.07 10.79 -20.84
CA ALA A 111 17.94 10.27 -19.78
C ALA A 111 17.45 8.92 -19.26
N TYR A 112 16.13 8.75 -19.09
CA TYR A 112 15.55 7.48 -18.67
C TYR A 112 15.83 6.34 -19.66
N TYR A 113 15.54 6.51 -20.95
CA TYR A 113 15.84 5.48 -21.96
C TYR A 113 17.35 5.21 -22.09
N GLN A 114 18.18 6.24 -21.94
CA GLN A 114 19.63 6.05 -21.91
C GLN A 114 20.07 5.23 -20.69
N SER A 115 19.47 5.46 -19.52
CA SER A 115 19.78 4.67 -18.31
C SER A 115 19.38 3.20 -18.47
N ILE A 116 18.23 2.91 -19.10
CA ILE A 116 17.82 1.54 -19.43
C ILE A 116 18.81 0.88 -20.39
N ARG A 117 19.18 1.59 -21.47
CA ARG A 117 20.15 1.08 -22.45
C ARG A 117 21.51 0.80 -21.80
N ASN A 118 21.95 1.68 -20.91
CA ASN A 118 23.19 1.48 -20.16
C ASN A 118 23.07 0.24 -19.28
N PHE A 119 21.97 0.09 -18.53
CA PHE A 119 21.73 -1.08 -17.70
C PHE A 119 21.78 -2.38 -18.52
N ASP A 120 21.12 -2.43 -19.69
CA ASP A 120 21.12 -3.59 -20.59
C ASP A 120 22.55 -3.98 -21.04
N ILE A 121 23.37 -3.00 -21.45
CA ILE A 121 24.78 -3.22 -21.83
C ILE A 121 25.59 -3.77 -20.65
N GLN A 122 25.40 -3.21 -19.45
CA GLN A 122 26.14 -3.61 -18.25
C GLN A 122 25.69 -4.99 -17.76
N LEU A 123 24.40 -5.30 -17.83
CA LEU A 123 23.88 -6.64 -17.58
C LEU A 123 24.49 -7.64 -18.57
N GLY A 124 24.51 -7.34 -19.87
CA GLY A 124 25.16 -8.18 -20.87
C GLY A 124 26.64 -8.44 -20.56
N THR A 125 27.34 -7.44 -20.04
CA THR A 125 28.75 -7.57 -19.60
C THR A 125 28.87 -8.51 -18.39
N LEU A 126 28.02 -8.36 -17.38
CA LEU A 126 27.97 -9.26 -16.22
C LEU A 126 27.70 -10.71 -16.66
N LEU A 127 26.68 -10.92 -17.49
CA LEU A 127 26.31 -12.25 -17.97
C LEU A 127 27.42 -12.90 -18.80
N LYS A 128 28.16 -12.10 -19.58
CA LYS A 128 29.34 -12.57 -20.32
C LYS A 128 30.41 -13.08 -19.36
N ARG A 129 30.74 -12.32 -18.31
CA ARG A 129 31.75 -12.74 -17.31
C ARG A 129 31.33 -14.01 -16.58
N LEU A 130 30.06 -14.10 -16.15
CA LEU A 130 29.52 -15.32 -15.53
C LEU A 130 29.63 -16.53 -16.47
N ARG A 131 29.51 -16.34 -17.79
CA ARG A 131 29.66 -17.42 -18.77
C ARG A 131 31.11 -17.83 -18.96
N GLU A 132 32.04 -16.88 -18.93
CA GLU A 132 33.48 -17.14 -19.04
C GLU A 132 33.99 -17.98 -17.86
N GLU A 133 33.45 -17.79 -16.65
CA GLU A 133 33.79 -18.56 -15.45
C GLU A 133 32.97 -19.87 -15.28
N GLY A 134 31.99 -20.13 -16.15
CA GLY A 134 31.12 -21.32 -16.09
C GLY A 134 29.94 -21.22 -15.11
N ASP A 135 29.88 -20.17 -14.28
CA ASP A 135 28.80 -19.94 -13.32
C ASP A 135 27.45 -19.65 -13.99
N TYR A 136 27.47 -19.17 -15.24
CA TYR A 136 26.24 -18.87 -15.97
C TYR A 136 25.35 -20.10 -16.04
N ASP A 137 25.79 -21.25 -16.55
CA ASP A 137 24.89 -22.41 -16.76
C ASP A 137 24.36 -23.07 -15.49
N GLU A 138 25.08 -22.93 -14.38
CA GLU A 138 24.68 -23.46 -13.07
C GLU A 138 23.80 -22.49 -12.25
N SER A 139 23.71 -21.22 -12.66
CA SER A 139 23.00 -20.18 -11.90
C SER A 139 21.57 -19.92 -12.39
N MET A 140 20.64 -19.73 -11.44
CA MET A 140 19.36 -19.08 -11.72
C MET A 140 19.51 -17.57 -11.65
N ILE A 141 19.16 -16.89 -12.74
CA ILE A 141 19.24 -15.44 -12.91
C ILE A 141 17.82 -14.92 -13.06
N ILE A 142 17.44 -14.01 -12.17
CA ILE A 142 16.13 -13.37 -12.13
C ILE A 142 16.35 -11.87 -12.31
N VAL A 143 15.73 -11.28 -13.32
CA VAL A 143 15.73 -9.84 -13.57
C VAL A 143 14.31 -9.34 -13.44
N THR A 144 14.07 -8.49 -12.44
CA THR A 144 12.75 -7.93 -12.17
C THR A 144 12.85 -6.55 -11.52
N SER A 145 11.70 -5.93 -11.26
CA SER A 145 11.58 -4.71 -10.46
C SER A 145 10.53 -4.97 -9.38
N ALA A 146 10.76 -4.48 -8.16
CA ALA A 146 9.75 -4.60 -7.11
C ALA A 146 8.51 -3.72 -7.36
N ARG A 147 8.68 -2.62 -8.12
CA ARG A 147 7.60 -1.66 -8.37
C ARG A 147 7.58 -1.13 -9.80
N SER A 148 6.37 -0.93 -10.32
CA SER A 148 6.15 -0.23 -11.59
C SER A 148 6.15 1.28 -11.41
N SER A 149 6.73 1.99 -12.38
CA SER A 149 6.56 3.43 -12.56
C SER A 149 5.35 3.79 -13.43
N SER A 150 4.66 2.81 -13.99
CA SER A 150 3.55 3.00 -14.91
C SER A 150 2.19 2.77 -14.26
N SER A 151 1.12 3.27 -14.88
CA SER A 151 -0.26 3.09 -14.41
C SER A 151 -0.77 1.65 -14.48
N SER A 152 -0.08 0.76 -15.22
CA SER A 152 -0.47 -0.65 -15.32
C SER A 152 -0.13 -1.46 -14.07
N ASN A 153 0.73 -0.92 -13.18
CA ASN A 153 1.30 -1.63 -12.03
C ASN A 153 2.06 -2.92 -12.39
N MET A 154 2.38 -3.13 -13.67
CA MET A 154 3.14 -4.30 -14.13
C MET A 154 4.65 -4.02 -14.10
N VAL A 155 5.43 -5.05 -13.78
CA VAL A 155 6.89 -5.05 -13.74
C VAL A 155 7.44 -6.13 -14.66
N PRO A 156 8.64 -5.95 -15.26
CA PRO A 156 9.26 -7.02 -16.01
C PRO A 156 9.64 -8.18 -15.08
N LEU A 157 9.52 -9.41 -15.56
CA LEU A 157 10.03 -10.60 -14.89
C LEU A 157 10.68 -11.50 -15.94
N ILE A 158 12.01 -11.65 -15.85
CA ILE A 158 12.80 -12.53 -16.70
C ILE A 158 13.50 -13.52 -15.79
N ILE A 159 13.26 -14.82 -16.00
CA ILE A 159 13.87 -15.89 -15.23
C ILE A 159 14.58 -16.82 -16.20
N ARG A 160 15.83 -17.16 -15.88
CA ARG A 160 16.60 -18.16 -16.61
C ARG A 160 17.42 -18.96 -15.60
N GLY A 161 17.40 -20.28 -15.70
CA GLY A 161 18.17 -21.17 -14.84
C GLY A 161 18.27 -22.57 -15.43
N PRO A 162 19.08 -23.47 -14.83
CA PRO A 162 19.35 -24.81 -15.35
C PRO A 162 18.08 -25.65 -15.54
N GLN A 163 17.12 -25.55 -14.61
CA GLN A 163 15.85 -26.29 -14.65
C GLN A 163 14.69 -25.49 -15.23
N CYS A 164 14.95 -24.33 -15.86
CA CYS A 164 13.88 -23.53 -16.46
C CYS A 164 13.63 -23.95 -17.92
N LYS A 165 12.37 -23.92 -18.35
CA LYS A 165 11.99 -23.98 -19.77
C LYS A 165 12.50 -22.74 -20.48
N LYS A 166 12.94 -22.91 -21.73
CA LYS A 166 13.46 -21.82 -22.56
C LYS A 166 12.36 -21.29 -23.49
N ASN A 167 12.40 -19.99 -23.77
CA ASN A 167 11.55 -19.32 -24.76
C ASN A 167 10.03 -19.50 -24.51
N ILE A 168 9.62 -19.29 -23.26
CA ILE A 168 8.21 -19.30 -22.86
C ILE A 168 7.82 -17.94 -22.30
N THR A 169 6.55 -17.59 -22.49
CA THR A 169 5.91 -16.44 -21.83
C THR A 169 4.91 -16.98 -20.83
N ILE A 170 4.88 -16.38 -19.65
CA ILE A 170 3.89 -16.68 -18.62
C ILE A 170 3.06 -15.44 -18.32
N ASP A 171 1.81 -15.66 -17.96
CA ASP A 171 0.89 -14.61 -17.52
C ASP A 171 0.48 -14.85 -16.06
N GLY A 172 0.09 -13.78 -15.37
CA GLY A 172 -0.46 -13.86 -14.01
C GLY A 172 0.55 -14.04 -12.88
N ALA A 173 1.85 -13.85 -13.14
CA ALA A 173 2.87 -13.86 -12.08
C ALA A 173 2.81 -12.59 -11.23
N LEU A 174 2.93 -12.77 -9.92
CA LEU A 174 3.03 -11.69 -8.93
C LEU A 174 4.49 -11.55 -8.46
N VAL A 175 4.83 -10.36 -7.96
CA VAL A 175 6.17 -10.08 -7.40
C VAL A 175 6.48 -11.01 -6.22
N VAL A 176 5.47 -11.35 -5.42
CA VAL A 176 5.59 -12.25 -4.28
C VAL A 176 5.91 -13.70 -4.68
N ASP A 177 5.56 -14.11 -5.92
CA ASP A 177 5.83 -15.46 -6.43
C ASP A 177 7.32 -15.70 -6.66
N VAL A 178 8.11 -14.64 -6.83
CA VAL A 178 9.56 -14.72 -7.01
C VAL A 178 10.21 -15.38 -5.78
N PHE A 179 9.79 -15.01 -4.57
CA PHE A 179 10.29 -15.61 -3.33
C PHE A 179 10.01 -17.11 -3.29
N ALA A 180 8.75 -17.49 -3.53
CA ALA A 180 8.31 -18.89 -3.51
C ALA A 180 9.03 -19.72 -4.60
N THR A 181 9.24 -19.12 -5.76
CA THR A 181 10.01 -19.72 -6.87
C THR A 181 11.47 -19.95 -6.50
N ILE A 182 12.11 -19.00 -5.81
CA ILE A 182 13.48 -19.16 -5.32
C ILE A 182 13.56 -20.27 -4.27
N CYS A 183 12.61 -20.32 -3.33
CA CYS A 183 12.56 -21.36 -2.30
C CYS A 183 12.46 -22.75 -2.93
N HIS A 184 11.51 -22.92 -3.85
CA HIS A 184 11.35 -24.19 -4.56
C HIS A 184 12.60 -24.58 -5.35
N ALA A 185 13.19 -23.65 -6.11
CA ALA A 185 14.41 -23.90 -6.88
C ALA A 185 15.63 -24.22 -6.00
N ALA A 186 15.67 -23.67 -4.79
CA ALA A 186 16.74 -23.91 -3.82
C ALA A 186 16.52 -25.15 -2.92
N GLY A 187 15.36 -25.81 -3.04
CA GLY A 187 14.96 -26.94 -2.20
C GLY A 187 14.68 -26.54 -0.75
N LEU A 188 14.19 -25.32 -0.53
CA LEU A 188 13.88 -24.77 0.80
C LEU A 188 12.41 -24.95 1.13
N GLU A 189 12.12 -25.25 2.40
CA GLU A 189 10.74 -25.21 2.91
C GLU A 189 10.25 -23.76 2.96
N GLN A 190 9.08 -23.51 2.38
CA GLN A 190 8.49 -22.17 2.32
C GLN A 190 7.87 -21.82 3.69
N PRO A 191 8.20 -20.65 4.28
CA PRO A 191 7.55 -20.19 5.50
C PRO A 191 6.03 -20.03 5.33
N MET A 192 5.27 -20.30 6.38
CA MET A 192 3.79 -20.21 6.38
C MET A 192 3.24 -18.81 6.12
N THR A 193 4.06 -17.78 6.28
CA THR A 193 3.69 -16.37 6.04
C THR A 193 3.66 -16.02 4.56
N VAL A 194 4.39 -16.76 3.71
CA VAL A 194 4.55 -16.49 2.28
C VAL A 194 3.23 -16.71 1.55
N GLN A 195 2.82 -15.72 0.77
CA GLN A 195 1.59 -15.75 -0.02
C GLN A 195 1.84 -16.04 -1.50
N GLY A 196 3.08 -15.91 -1.95
CA GLY A 196 3.48 -16.24 -3.31
C GLY A 196 3.39 -17.74 -3.60
N ILE A 197 3.11 -18.06 -4.86
CA ILE A 197 3.04 -19.43 -5.36
C ILE A 197 4.26 -19.67 -6.25
N PRO A 198 5.00 -20.79 -6.09
CA PRO A 198 6.10 -21.10 -7.00
C PRO A 198 5.63 -21.17 -8.45
N LEU A 199 6.39 -20.56 -9.37
CA LEU A 199 6.08 -20.55 -10.79
C LEU A 199 6.40 -21.92 -11.43
N TYR A 200 5.66 -22.97 -11.11
CA TYR A 200 5.88 -24.32 -11.64
C TYR A 200 5.84 -24.38 -13.17
N SER A 201 5.10 -23.47 -13.81
CA SER A 201 4.99 -23.39 -15.27
C SER A 201 6.35 -23.16 -15.95
N ILE A 202 7.27 -22.44 -15.29
CA ILE A 202 8.61 -22.16 -15.83
C ILE A 202 9.60 -23.29 -15.63
N MET A 203 9.31 -24.25 -14.76
CA MET A 203 10.23 -25.33 -14.43
C MET A 203 10.05 -26.51 -15.39
N GLN A 204 11.16 -27.16 -15.70
CA GLN A 204 11.17 -28.47 -16.34
C GLN A 204 10.82 -29.49 -15.27
N ALA A 205 9.68 -30.14 -15.44
CA ALA A 205 9.17 -31.14 -14.53
C ALA A 205 8.71 -32.35 -15.33
N THR A 206 8.98 -33.54 -14.79
CA THR A 206 8.43 -34.80 -15.28
C THR A 206 6.91 -34.83 -15.14
N ASP A 207 6.25 -35.74 -15.87
CA ASP A 207 4.79 -35.87 -15.80
C ASP A 207 4.30 -36.16 -14.37
N GLU A 208 5.07 -36.94 -13.60
CA GLU A 208 4.79 -37.27 -12.20
C GLU A 208 4.91 -36.04 -11.29
N GLU A 209 5.99 -35.27 -11.41
CA GLU A 209 6.19 -34.02 -10.66
C GLU A 209 5.11 -33.00 -11.00
N ARG A 210 4.73 -32.86 -12.28
CA ARG A 210 3.62 -31.99 -12.67
C ARG A 210 2.31 -32.42 -12.01
N TYR A 211 2.05 -33.71 -11.94
CA TYR A 211 0.84 -34.23 -11.29
C TYR A 211 0.86 -33.95 -9.78
N ALA A 212 2.00 -34.15 -9.12
CA ALA A 212 2.18 -33.83 -7.70
C ALA A 212 1.96 -32.33 -7.43
N ASN A 213 2.59 -31.46 -8.22
CA ASN A 213 2.43 -30.01 -8.13
C ASN A 213 0.97 -29.58 -8.37
N LEU A 214 0.27 -30.22 -9.31
CA LEU A 214 -1.16 -29.97 -9.55
C LEU A 214 -2.04 -30.37 -8.37
N GLN A 215 -1.73 -31.48 -7.70
CA GLN A 215 -2.45 -31.92 -6.50
C GLN A 215 -2.23 -30.96 -5.34
N GLU A 216 -0.99 -30.54 -5.12
CA GLU A 216 -0.65 -29.54 -4.10
C GLU A 216 -1.34 -28.20 -4.39
N TRP A 217 -1.30 -27.74 -5.63
CA TRP A 217 -1.97 -26.51 -6.04
C TRP A 217 -3.49 -26.61 -5.87
N ASN A 218 -4.11 -27.73 -6.24
CA ASN A 218 -5.54 -27.94 -6.02
C ASN A 218 -5.90 -27.86 -4.54
N LYS A 219 -5.08 -28.50 -3.67
CA LYS A 219 -5.26 -28.42 -2.22
C LYS A 219 -5.15 -26.98 -1.71
N SER A 220 -4.16 -26.21 -2.16
CA SER A 220 -4.01 -24.79 -1.82
C SER A 220 -5.24 -23.98 -2.26
N LEU A 221 -5.67 -24.13 -3.51
CA LEU A 221 -6.84 -23.42 -4.05
C LEU A 221 -8.12 -23.74 -3.27
N LEU A 222 -8.29 -24.97 -2.80
CA LEU A 222 -9.42 -25.35 -1.96
C LEU A 222 -9.36 -24.67 -0.59
N GLN A 223 -8.17 -24.55 0.00
CA GLN A 223 -7.95 -23.83 1.27
C GLN A 223 -8.20 -22.33 1.10
N ASP A 224 -7.63 -21.71 0.07
CA ASP A 224 -7.82 -20.30 -0.26
C ASP A 224 -9.29 -19.98 -0.52
N ARG A 225 -10.00 -20.88 -1.23
CA ARG A 225 -11.44 -20.74 -1.45
C ARG A 225 -12.18 -20.67 -0.12
N VAL A 226 -11.90 -21.58 0.83
CA VAL A 226 -12.55 -21.57 2.14
C VAL A 226 -12.21 -20.29 2.91
N HIS A 227 -10.95 -19.86 2.89
CA HIS A 227 -10.50 -18.62 3.52
C HIS A 227 -11.22 -17.39 2.95
N ASN A 228 -11.26 -17.26 1.62
CA ASN A 228 -11.92 -16.16 0.93
C ASN A 228 -13.42 -16.11 1.19
N TRP A 229 -14.09 -17.27 1.24
CA TRP A 229 -15.50 -17.33 1.62
C TRP A 229 -15.73 -16.87 3.06
N ASN A 230 -14.88 -17.29 4.00
CA ASN A 230 -14.98 -16.84 5.39
C ASN A 230 -14.80 -15.33 5.53
N GLN A 231 -13.81 -14.74 4.84
CA GLN A 231 -13.62 -13.30 4.81
C GLN A 231 -14.82 -12.59 4.16
N GLN A 232 -15.35 -13.13 3.06
CA GLN A 232 -16.52 -12.56 2.40
C GLN A 232 -17.75 -12.54 3.33
N TYR A 233 -17.97 -13.60 4.11
CA TYR A 233 -19.04 -13.63 5.11
C TYR A 233 -18.83 -12.59 6.21
N GLN A 234 -17.61 -12.43 6.71
CA GLN A 234 -17.28 -11.40 7.70
C GLN A 234 -17.54 -9.99 7.16
N LEU A 235 -17.07 -9.70 5.94
CA LEU A 235 -17.30 -8.40 5.29
C LEU A 235 -18.79 -8.12 5.05
N GLN A 236 -19.58 -9.14 4.72
CA GLN A 236 -21.03 -8.99 4.58
C GLN A 236 -21.72 -8.67 5.92
N ASP A 237 -21.31 -9.34 7.00
CA ASP A 237 -21.82 -9.07 8.35
C ASP A 237 -21.46 -7.64 8.81
N ASP A 238 -20.21 -7.22 8.58
CA ASP A 238 -19.74 -5.86 8.90
C ASP A 238 -20.47 -4.80 8.07
N LEU A 239 -20.72 -5.07 6.78
CA LEU A 239 -21.50 -4.18 5.93
C LEU A 239 -22.94 -4.05 6.44
N GLN A 240 -23.57 -5.15 6.83
CA GLN A 240 -24.93 -5.13 7.39
C GLN A 240 -25.00 -4.34 8.69
N LYS A 241 -24.05 -4.55 9.61
CA LYS A 241 -23.92 -3.75 10.85
C LYS A 241 -23.80 -2.26 10.54
N THR A 242 -22.92 -1.91 9.61
CA THR A 242 -22.71 -0.52 9.18
C THR A 242 -24.00 0.10 8.61
N ILE A 243 -24.74 -0.64 7.79
CA ILE A 243 -26.04 -0.19 7.25
C ILE A 243 -27.05 0.04 8.37
N HIS A 244 -27.12 -0.86 9.36
CA HIS A 244 -28.01 -0.71 10.50
C HIS A 244 -27.66 0.54 11.34
N GLU A 245 -26.38 0.77 11.62
CA GLU A 245 -25.91 1.97 12.32
C GLU A 245 -26.24 3.24 11.55
N MET A 246 -26.00 3.26 10.23
CA MET A 246 -26.35 4.40 9.38
C MET A 246 -27.86 4.70 9.39
N ASN A 247 -28.70 3.67 9.38
CA ASN A 247 -30.15 3.83 9.47
C ASN A 247 -30.57 4.36 10.85
N ALA A 248 -30.01 3.84 11.93
CA ALA A 248 -30.26 4.34 13.28
C ALA A 248 -29.87 5.82 13.43
N ILE A 249 -28.69 6.22 12.93
CA ILE A 249 -28.24 7.61 12.92
C ILE A 249 -29.18 8.49 12.07
N LYS A 250 -29.68 7.98 10.94
CA LYS A 250 -30.62 8.70 10.09
C LYS A 250 -31.96 8.94 10.79
N GLU A 251 -32.47 7.92 11.50
CA GLU A 251 -33.68 8.04 12.32
C GLU A 251 -33.48 9.03 13.48
N GLU A 252 -32.35 8.94 14.19
CA GLU A 252 -32.01 9.88 15.26
C GLU A 252 -31.95 11.32 14.75
N LYS A 253 -31.28 11.56 13.60
CA LYS A 253 -31.27 12.88 12.96
C LYS A 253 -32.67 13.37 12.63
N GLN A 254 -33.54 12.52 12.06
CA GLN A 254 -34.93 12.90 11.79
C GLN A 254 -35.70 13.26 13.06
N ASN A 255 -35.49 12.52 14.15
CA ASN A 255 -36.11 12.81 15.44
C ASN A 255 -35.59 14.13 16.04
N ILE A 256 -34.29 14.42 15.93
CA ILE A 256 -33.71 15.72 16.32
C ILE A 256 -34.33 16.85 15.51
N PHE A 257 -34.49 16.70 14.19
CA PHE A 257 -35.13 17.71 13.35
C PHE A 257 -36.60 17.94 13.72
N LYS A 258 -37.36 16.87 14.00
CA LYS A 258 -38.75 16.99 14.49
C LYS A 258 -38.81 17.74 15.82
N PHE A 259 -37.95 17.37 16.78
CA PHE A 259 -37.91 18.01 18.10
C PHE A 259 -37.50 19.49 18.03
N ALA A 260 -36.54 19.82 17.15
CA ALA A 260 -36.16 21.20 16.89
C ALA A 260 -37.33 22.01 16.29
N GLY A 261 -38.05 21.43 15.32
CA GLY A 261 -39.23 22.07 14.73
C GLY A 261 -40.39 22.27 15.72
N GLU A 262 -40.62 21.32 16.62
CA GLU A 262 -41.60 21.47 17.71
C GLU A 262 -41.21 22.58 18.68
N ARG A 263 -39.93 22.66 19.07
CA ARG A 263 -39.41 23.76 19.90
C ARG A 263 -39.56 25.11 19.21
N GLU A 264 -39.28 25.18 17.91
CA GLU A 264 -39.42 26.42 17.15
C GLU A 264 -40.89 26.86 17.06
N LYS A 265 -41.83 25.93 16.89
CA LYS A 265 -43.28 26.19 16.98
C LYS A 265 -43.71 26.66 18.38
N LEU A 266 -43.18 26.09 19.45
CA LEU A 266 -43.44 26.55 20.81
C LEU A 266 -42.90 27.96 21.04
N ILE A 267 -41.67 28.24 20.59
CA ILE A 267 -41.06 29.57 20.69
C ILE A 267 -41.85 30.59 19.88
N SER A 268 -42.30 30.26 18.68
CA SER A 268 -43.10 31.17 17.85
C SER A 268 -44.47 31.43 18.50
N GLY A 269 -45.14 30.41 19.02
CA GLY A 269 -46.39 30.57 19.78
C GLY A 269 -46.24 31.47 21.01
N LEU A 270 -45.14 31.31 21.77
CA LEU A 270 -44.82 32.17 22.91
C LEU A 270 -44.49 33.62 22.48
N LYS A 271 -43.75 33.82 21.38
CA LYS A 271 -43.49 35.14 20.82
C LYS A 271 -44.79 35.84 20.37
N THR A 272 -45.71 35.10 19.75
CA THR A 272 -47.02 35.63 19.33
C THR A 272 -47.85 36.05 20.54
N LYS A 273 -47.94 35.21 21.58
CA LYS A 273 -48.60 35.57 22.85
C LYS A 273 -48.00 36.84 23.46
N ARG A 274 -46.67 36.92 23.54
CA ARG A 274 -45.96 38.10 24.05
C ARG A 274 -46.21 39.36 23.21
N SER A 275 -46.34 39.22 21.89
CA SER A 275 -46.66 40.33 21.00
C SER A 275 -48.09 40.83 21.22
N ILE A 276 -49.05 39.92 21.41
CA ILE A 276 -50.44 40.26 21.72
C ILE A 276 -50.52 41.00 23.06
N GLU A 277 -49.83 40.52 24.09
CA GLU A 277 -49.74 41.19 25.40
C GLU A 277 -49.18 42.61 25.29
N ARG A 278 -48.13 42.81 24.47
CA ARG A 278 -47.57 44.15 24.21
C ARG A 278 -48.55 45.06 23.48
N CYS A 279 -49.27 44.56 22.48
CA CYS A 279 -50.30 45.34 21.79
C CYS A 279 -51.43 45.74 22.74
N ILE A 280 -51.85 44.85 23.64
CA ILE A 280 -52.85 45.16 24.68
C ILE A 280 -52.33 46.27 25.60
N TRP A 281 -51.09 46.17 26.08
CA TRP A 281 -50.47 47.21 26.91
C TRP A 281 -50.38 48.57 26.21
N ILE A 282 -49.97 48.59 24.93
CA ILE A 282 -49.94 49.81 24.13
C ILE A 282 -51.35 50.39 23.96
N GLY A 283 -52.36 49.53 23.74
CA GLY A 283 -53.76 49.93 23.68
C GLY A 283 -54.24 50.59 24.98
N ILE A 284 -53.89 50.02 26.14
CA ILE A 284 -54.21 50.58 27.46
C ILE A 284 -53.54 51.95 27.66
N ILE A 285 -52.26 52.07 27.30
CA ILE A 285 -51.52 53.34 27.41
C ILE A 285 -52.14 54.42 26.52
N LEU A 286 -52.49 54.08 25.27
CA LEU A 286 -53.17 54.99 24.35
C LEU A 286 -54.53 55.43 24.90
N LEU A 287 -55.28 54.53 25.52
CA LEU A 287 -56.58 54.81 26.11
C LEU A 287 -56.43 55.74 27.33
N MET A 288 -55.42 55.53 28.17
CA MET A 288 -55.08 56.46 29.26
C MET A 288 -54.64 57.84 28.74
N LEU A 289 -53.82 57.90 27.69
CA LEU A 289 -53.40 59.16 27.07
C LEU A 289 -54.59 59.93 26.48
N LEU A 290 -55.50 59.23 25.80
CA LEU A 290 -56.75 59.81 25.30
C LEU A 290 -57.61 60.32 26.46
N GLY A 291 -57.73 59.56 27.55
CA GLY A 291 -58.40 60.00 28.77
C GLY A 291 -57.79 61.28 29.33
N TYR A 292 -56.47 61.36 29.41
CA TYR A 292 -55.73 62.52 29.90
C TYR A 292 -55.90 63.75 28.99
N ILE A 293 -55.94 63.55 27.66
CA ILE A 293 -56.19 64.62 26.69
C ILE A 293 -57.63 65.15 26.82
N VAL A 294 -58.61 64.26 27.02
CA VAL A 294 -60.00 64.64 27.25
C VAL A 294 -60.14 65.41 28.56
N GLU A 295 -59.49 64.96 29.63
CA GLU A 295 -59.43 65.71 30.90
C GLU A 295 -58.75 67.06 30.72
N TYR A 296 -57.63 67.14 29.99
CA TYR A 296 -56.93 68.39 29.70
C TYR A 296 -57.79 69.37 28.90
N LEU A 297 -58.51 68.89 27.87
CA LEU A 297 -59.43 69.70 27.08
C LEU A 297 -60.63 70.17 27.91
N TRP A 298 -61.14 69.32 28.81
CA TRP A 298 -62.23 69.65 29.70
C TRP A 298 -61.81 70.68 30.77
N LEU A 299 -60.64 70.50 31.37
CA LEU A 299 -60.02 71.44 32.32
C LEU A 299 -59.69 72.77 31.64
N ARG A 300 -59.16 72.78 30.42
CA ARG A 300 -58.91 73.98 29.60
C ARG A 300 -60.20 74.75 29.30
N LYS A 301 -61.32 74.06 29.11
CA LYS A 301 -62.63 74.70 28.90
C LYS A 301 -63.23 75.28 30.18
N LYS A 302 -62.87 74.73 31.35
CA LYS A 302 -63.45 75.07 32.65
C LYS A 302 -62.62 76.07 33.46
N PHE A 303 -61.31 76.13 33.26
CA PHE A 303 -60.40 77.07 33.90
C PHE A 303 -59.61 77.88 32.86
N LEU A 304 -60.01 79.14 32.67
CA LEU A 304 -59.31 80.15 31.88
C LEU A 304 -58.03 80.61 32.61
N LEU A 305 -57.02 79.75 32.72
CA LEU A 305 -55.70 80.14 33.23
C LEU A 305 -54.63 79.34 32.48
N PHE A 306 -54.12 79.90 31.39
CA PHE A 306 -52.74 80.37 31.22
C PHE A 306 -52.59 80.90 29.80
N LYS A 307 -52.03 82.10 29.71
CA LYS A 307 -51.58 82.75 28.46
C LYS A 307 -50.36 82.02 27.93
#